data_AF-A0A137S9Q4-F1
#
_entry.id   AF-A0A137S9Q4-F1
#
_cell.length_a   1.000
_cell.length_b   1.000
_cell.length_c   1.000
_cell.angle_alpha   90.00
_cell.angle_beta   90.00
_cell.angle_gamma   90.00
#
_symmetry.space_group_name_H-M   'P 1'
#
loop_
_entity.id
_entity.type
_entity.pdbx_description
1 polymer ?
#
loop_
_entity_poly.entity_id
_entity_poly.type
_entity_poly.pdbx_seq_one_letter_code
_entity_poly.pdbx_strand_id
1 'polypeptide(L)'
;METGETLQETALREINEESGLNVSQLLSSEYSYEYAIKKEWKSKYPKDSIFITEHVYSAYTDEIPTLSDEHSEFGWFNLKEAMELLNFGNNKEALSHVEVSLNS
;
A
#
# COMPACT_ATOMS: atom_id res chain seq x y z
N MET A 1 -2.40 8.31 7.23
CA MET A 1 -1.61 8.55 8.45
C MET A 1 -2.41 9.43 9.38
N GLU A 2 -2.82 8.86 10.50
CA GLU A 2 -3.50 9.59 11.56
C GLU A 2 -2.51 10.42 12.38
N THR A 3 -3.04 11.33 13.20
CA THR A 3 -2.20 12.25 13.98
C THR A 3 -1.41 11.48 15.04
N GLY A 4 -0.08 11.54 14.93
CA GLY A 4 0.83 10.91 15.88
C GLY A 4 1.37 9.55 15.45
N GLU A 5 0.88 9.00 14.33
CA GLU A 5 1.42 7.76 13.78
C GLU A 5 2.75 7.99 13.02
N THR A 6 3.63 7.00 13.08
CA THR A 6 4.69 6.79 12.11
C THR A 6 4.14 6.14 10.83
N LEU A 7 4.95 6.16 9.76
CA LEU A 7 4.60 5.49 8.50
C LEU A 7 4.35 3.98 8.68
N GLN A 8 5.16 3.32 9.52
CA GLN A 8 5.03 1.90 9.79
C GLN A 8 3.79 1.60 10.63
N GLU A 9 3.50 2.39 11.67
CA GLU A 9 2.27 2.24 12.46
C GLU A 9 1.03 2.43 11.59
N THR A 10 1.05 3.43 10.71
CA THR A 10 -0.02 3.63 9.72
C THR A 10 -0.20 2.38 8.86
N ALA A 11 0.87 1.87 8.24
CA ALA A 11 0.78 0.71 7.35
C ALA A 11 0.29 -0.56 8.09
N LEU A 12 0.74 -0.79 9.33
CA LEU A 12 0.26 -1.90 10.16
C LEU A 12 -1.23 -1.79 10.47
N ARG A 13 -1.71 -0.59 10.82
CA ARG A 13 -3.13 -0.33 11.10
C ARG A 13 -3.98 -0.52 9.83
N GLU A 14 -3.61 0.09 8.71
CA GLU A 14 -4.37 0.00 7.45
C GLU A 14 -4.47 -1.45 6.96
N ILE A 15 -3.38 -2.23 7.02
CA ILE A 15 -3.42 -3.65 6.66
C ILE A 15 -4.48 -4.38 7.50
N ASN A 16 -4.52 -4.12 8.81
CA ASN A 16 -5.50 -4.75 9.69
C ASN A 16 -6.93 -4.29 9.40
N GLU A 17 -7.15 -2.99 9.21
CA GLU A 17 -8.47 -2.42 8.97
C GLU A 17 -9.06 -2.84 7.63
N GLU A 18 -8.25 -2.90 6.57
CA GLU A 18 -8.71 -3.21 5.21
C GLU A 18 -8.83 -4.71 4.93
N SER A 19 -8.01 -5.53 5.59
CA SER A 19 -7.86 -6.95 5.24
C SER A 19 -7.96 -7.92 6.43
N GLY A 20 -8.08 -7.42 7.66
CA GLY A 20 -8.12 -8.23 8.88
C GLY A 20 -6.80 -8.93 9.24
N LEU A 21 -5.75 -8.78 8.41
CA LEU A 21 -4.47 -9.44 8.61
C LEU A 21 -3.72 -8.84 9.80
N ASN A 22 -3.08 -9.70 10.60
CA ASN A 22 -2.27 -9.29 11.75
C ASN A 22 -0.80 -9.51 11.46
N VAL A 23 -0.16 -8.52 10.83
CA VAL A 23 1.28 -8.56 10.54
C VAL A 23 2.07 -7.85 11.63
N SER A 24 3.20 -8.43 12.05
CA SER A 24 4.06 -7.82 13.09
C SER A 24 5.33 -7.19 12.54
N GLN A 25 5.67 -7.46 11.28
CA GLN A 25 6.90 -6.99 10.65
C GLN A 25 6.60 -6.55 9.22
N LEU A 26 6.97 -5.31 8.92
CA LEU A 26 7.00 -4.76 7.58
C LEU A 26 8.42 -4.82 7.03
N LEU A 27 8.52 -5.14 5.75
CA LEU A 27 9.74 -5.04 4.96
C LEU A 27 9.62 -3.76 4.12
N SER A 28 10.60 -2.87 4.29
CA SER A 28 10.70 -1.67 3.47
C SER A 28 11.24 -2.04 2.09
N SER A 29 10.58 -1.57 1.03
CA SER A 29 11.14 -1.63 -0.32
C SER A 29 12.15 -0.50 -0.60
N GLU A 30 12.33 0.43 0.36
CA GLU A 30 13.03 1.71 0.21
C GLU A 30 12.51 2.57 -0.96
N TYR A 31 11.35 2.20 -1.52
CA TYR A 31 10.71 2.89 -2.61
C TYR A 31 9.51 3.68 -2.11
N SER A 32 9.42 4.90 -2.61
CA SER A 32 8.28 5.79 -2.42
C SER A 32 8.09 6.61 -3.68
N TYR A 33 6.86 7.02 -3.96
CA TYR A 33 6.54 7.88 -5.09
C TYR A 33 5.54 8.95 -4.71
N GLU A 34 5.46 9.98 -5.54
CA GLU A 34 4.56 11.10 -5.34
C GLU A 34 3.62 11.29 -6.53
N TYR A 35 2.38 11.69 -6.25
CA TYR A 35 1.44 12.12 -7.28
C TYR A 35 0.55 13.25 -6.79
N ALA A 36 0.03 14.04 -7.73
CA ALA A 36 -0.75 15.23 -7.39
C ALA A 36 -2.08 14.86 -6.73
N ILE A 37 -2.46 15.60 -5.68
CA ILE A 37 -3.76 15.47 -5.04
C ILE A 37 -4.84 15.84 -6.05
N LYS A 38 -5.75 14.90 -6.31
CA LYS A 38 -6.92 15.14 -7.16
C LYS A 38 -7.85 16.17 -6.51
N LYS A 39 -8.52 16.98 -7.34
CA LYS A 39 -9.35 18.08 -6.88
C LYS A 39 -10.47 17.61 -5.95
N GLU A 40 -11.06 16.46 -6.24
CA GLU A 40 -12.10 15.81 -5.44
C GLU A 40 -11.62 15.34 -4.06
N TRP A 41 -10.31 15.14 -3.87
CA TRP A 41 -9.74 14.68 -2.59
C TRP A 41 -9.15 15.83 -1.77
N LYS A 42 -9.06 17.03 -2.34
CA LYS A 42 -8.38 18.18 -1.72
C LYS A 42 -8.93 18.53 -0.33
N SER A 43 -10.20 18.26 -0.04
CA SER A 43 -10.80 18.48 1.28
C SER A 43 -10.28 17.53 2.37
N LYS A 44 -9.72 16.37 2.00
CA LYS A 44 -9.12 15.40 2.92
C LYS A 44 -7.68 15.72 3.31
N TYR A 45 -7.06 16.70 2.65
CA TYR A 45 -5.66 17.06 2.86
C TYR A 45 -5.51 18.51 3.32
N PRO A 46 -4.40 18.86 3.98
CA PRO A 46 -4.06 20.25 4.28
C PRO A 46 -4.13 21.13 3.03
N LYS A 47 -4.55 22.38 3.20
CA LYS A 47 -4.82 23.32 2.09
C LYS A 47 -3.60 23.49 1.15
N ASP A 48 -2.41 23.47 1.73
CA ASP A 48 -1.15 23.70 1.02
C ASP A 48 -0.52 22.43 0.43
N SER A 49 -1.07 21.23 0.72
CA SER A 49 -0.57 19.97 0.17
C SER A 49 -0.88 19.86 -1.32
N ILE A 50 0.14 19.68 -2.15
CA ILE A 50 0.00 19.55 -3.62
C ILE A 50 0.14 18.08 -4.06
N PHE A 51 0.99 17.33 -3.36
CA PHE A 51 1.30 15.93 -3.65
C PHE A 51 0.92 15.03 -2.47
N ILE A 52 0.64 13.77 -2.79
CA ILE A 52 0.59 12.63 -1.86
C ILE A 52 1.89 11.86 -2.08
N THR A 53 2.57 11.53 -0.99
CA THR A 53 3.71 10.62 -0.99
C THR A 53 3.23 9.27 -0.49
N GLU A 54 3.42 8.22 -1.29
CA GLU A 54 3.13 6.84 -0.91
C GLU A 54 4.44 6.09 -0.65
N HIS A 55 4.53 5.47 0.53
CA HIS A 55 5.66 4.63 0.94
C HIS A 55 5.26 3.17 0.80
N VAL A 56 6.12 2.36 0.17
CA VAL A 56 5.78 0.99 -0.23
C VAL A 56 6.43 -0.01 0.72
N TYR A 57 5.60 -0.80 1.38
CA TYR A 57 5.99 -1.89 2.28
C TYR A 57 5.45 -3.23 1.78
N SER A 58 6.08 -4.31 2.23
CA SER A 58 5.57 -5.68 2.08
C SER A 58 5.59 -6.42 3.41
N ALA A 59 4.80 -7.49 3.51
CA ALA A 59 4.76 -8.35 4.68
C ALA A 59 4.48 -9.80 4.25
N TYR A 60 4.97 -10.75 5.05
CA TYR A 60 4.62 -12.16 4.90
C TYR A 60 3.38 -12.48 5.74
N THR A 61 2.48 -13.30 5.19
CA THR A 61 1.34 -13.83 5.91
C THR A 61 0.92 -15.17 5.32
N ASP A 62 0.43 -16.05 6.18
CA ASP A 62 -0.27 -17.29 5.81
C ASP A 62 -1.78 -17.20 6.10
N GLU A 63 -2.25 -16.04 6.57
CA GLU A 63 -3.66 -15.79 6.88
C GLU A 63 -4.46 -15.48 5.60
N ILE A 64 -5.76 -15.77 5.65
CA ILE A 64 -6.69 -15.43 4.57
C ILE A 64 -7.34 -14.08 4.91
N PRO A 65 -7.24 -13.07 4.04
CA PRO A 65 -7.85 -11.76 4.28
C PRO A 65 -9.36 -11.81 4.51
N THR A 66 -9.84 -11.01 5.45
CA THR A 66 -11.24 -10.62 5.59
C THR A 66 -11.36 -9.14 5.21
N LEU A 67 -11.97 -8.88 4.06
CA LEU A 67 -12.01 -7.55 3.47
C LEU A 67 -12.99 -6.61 4.18
N SER A 68 -12.58 -5.36 4.37
CA SER A 68 -13.46 -4.26 4.74
C SER A 68 -14.34 -3.81 3.56
N ASP A 69 -15.23 -2.86 3.80
CA ASP A 69 -16.09 -2.28 2.75
C ASP A 69 -15.32 -1.52 1.65
N GLU A 70 -14.01 -1.26 1.84
CA GLU A 70 -13.17 -0.62 0.83
C GLU A 70 -12.78 -1.59 -0.31
N HIS A 71 -12.86 -2.90 -0.06
CA HIS A 71 -12.47 -3.95 -0.99
C HIS A 71 -13.58 -4.98 -1.17
N SER A 72 -13.79 -5.46 -2.39
CA SER A 72 -14.86 -6.44 -2.68
C SER A 72 -14.35 -7.83 -3.07
N GLU A 73 -13.08 -7.94 -3.46
CA GLU A 73 -12.45 -9.18 -3.90
C GLU A 73 -10.95 -9.18 -3.57
N PHE A 74 -10.40 -10.38 -3.37
CA PHE A 74 -8.96 -10.59 -3.23
C PHE A 74 -8.54 -11.87 -3.95
N GLY A 75 -7.25 -11.96 -4.28
CA GLY A 75 -6.65 -13.17 -4.81
C GLY A 75 -5.15 -13.18 -4.57
N TRP A 76 -4.61 -14.37 -4.36
CA TRP A 76 -3.17 -14.60 -4.31
C TRP A 76 -2.67 -14.96 -5.71
N PHE A 77 -1.70 -14.20 -6.20
CA PHE A 77 -1.19 -14.31 -7.56
C PHE A 77 0.33 -14.38 -7.53
N ASN A 78 0.93 -14.98 -8.56
CA ASN A 78 2.35 -14.78 -8.79
C ASN A 78 2.61 -13.38 -9.36
N LEU A 79 3.88 -12.95 -9.34
CA LEU A 79 4.29 -11.62 -9.80
C LEU A 79 3.78 -11.28 -11.20
N LYS A 80 3.87 -12.23 -12.14
CA LYS A 80 3.47 -12.00 -13.53
C LYS A 80 1.97 -11.73 -13.64
N GLU A 81 1.15 -12.55 -13.00
CA GLU A 81 -0.31 -12.38 -12.96
C GLU A 81 -0.71 -11.06 -12.31
N ALA A 82 -0.10 -10.72 -11.18
CA ALA A 82 -0.36 -9.44 -10.49
C ALA A 82 -0.04 -8.22 -11.38
N MET A 83 1.08 -8.26 -12.11
CA MET A 83 1.48 -7.20 -13.04
C MET A 83 0.51 -7.00 -14.21
N GLU A 84 -0.19 -8.07 -14.62
CA GLU A 84 -1.22 -8.01 -15.66
C GLU A 84 -2.54 -7.42 -15.13
N LEU A 85 -2.87 -7.63 -13.86
CA LEU A 85 -4.09 -7.11 -13.20
C LEU A 85 -4.01 -5.61 -12.82
N LEU A 86 -2.82 -5.11 -12.52
CA LEU A 86 -2.63 -3.72 -12.12
C LEU A 86 -2.91 -2.74 -13.28
N ASN A 87 -3.73 -1.73 -13.02
CA ASN A 87 -4.11 -0.72 -14.02
C ASN A 87 -3.22 0.52 -14.02
N PHE A 88 -2.62 0.87 -12.88
CA PHE A 88 -1.82 2.08 -12.71
C PHE A 88 -0.33 1.79 -12.78
N GLY A 89 0.42 2.65 -13.48
CA GLY A 89 1.87 2.51 -13.65
C GLY A 89 2.63 2.49 -12.32
N ASN A 90 2.29 3.40 -11.41
CA ASN A 90 2.95 3.50 -10.10
C ASN A 90 2.79 2.22 -9.27
N ASN A 91 1.63 1.56 -9.32
CA ASN A 91 1.43 0.29 -8.61
C ASN A 91 2.31 -0.83 -9.19
N LYS A 92 2.53 -0.84 -10.52
CA LYS A 92 3.44 -1.80 -11.17
C LYS A 92 4.89 -1.54 -10.80
N GLU A 93 5.29 -0.28 -10.75
CA GLU A 93 6.62 0.11 -10.29
C GLU A 93 6.83 -0.29 -8.82
N ALA A 94 5.87 0.03 -7.94
CA ALA A 94 5.87 -0.37 -6.54
C ALA A 94 6.06 -1.89 -6.37
N LEU A 95 5.26 -2.69 -7.09
CA LEU A 95 5.37 -4.15 -7.04
C LEU A 95 6.73 -4.65 -7.55
N SER A 96 7.30 -4.00 -8.56
CA SER A 96 8.64 -4.33 -9.07
C SER A 96 9.74 -4.03 -8.05
N HIS A 97 9.62 -2.93 -7.30
CA HIS A 97 10.55 -2.59 -6.21
C HIS A 97 10.43 -3.56 -5.03
N VAL A 98 9.21 -3.99 -4.70
CA VAL A 98 9.00 -5.05 -3.70
C VAL A 98 9.72 -6.33 -4.13
N GLU A 99 9.53 -6.80 -5.37
CA GLU A 99 10.19 -8.00 -5.87
C GLU A 99 11.73 -7.91 -5.73
N VAL A 100 12.33 -6.79 -6.11
CA VAL A 100 13.77 -6.58 -5.97
C VAL A 100 14.20 -6.68 -4.50
N SER A 101 13.46 -6.02 -3.60
CA SER A 101 13.78 -6.01 -2.17
C SER A 101 13.73 -7.40 -1.51
N LEU A 102 12.88 -8.31 -2.00
CA LEU A 102 12.76 -9.67 -1.48
C LEU A 102 13.87 -10.62 -1.96
N ASN A 103 14.56 -10.28 -3.06
CA ASN A 103 15.61 -11.07 -3.67
C ASN A 103 17.04 -10.52 -3.42
N SER A 104 17.15 -9.47 -2.59
CA SER A 104 18.41 -8.78 -2.24
C SER A 104 19.09 -9.42 -1.03
#